data_AF-A0A7J9D2B1-F1
#
_entry.id   AF-A0A7J9D2B1-F1
#
_cell.length_a   1.000
_cell.length_b   1.000
_cell.length_c   1.000
_cell.angle_alpha   90.00
_cell.angle_beta   90.00
_cell.angle_gamma   90.00
#
_symmetry.space_group_name_H-M   'P 1'
#
loop_
_entity.id
_entity.type
_entity.pdbx_description
1 polymer ?
#
loop_
_entity_poly.entity_id
_entity_poly.type
_entity_poly.pdbx_seq_one_letter_code
_entity_poly.pdbx_strand_id
1 'polypeptide(L)'
;MNGVFSTSDGHPFVQPNMICLFECYASDIGWRHSENLLNDFLIRETRPKVTLIAHMAASMGNYNYIFDWEFQTDGLISVKVGLSRMLMVKGSSHWSLYQVPNQDAMSGPLISDNVIGVVHDPFITFHLDMDIDGANNSFVNINLVKEQSLPGESPRKSY
;
A
#
# COMPACT_ATOMS: atom_id res chain seq x y z
N MET A 1 5.69 -20.98 -1.17
CA MET A 1 4.96 -21.79 -2.17
C MET A 1 5.63 -21.65 -3.52
N ASN A 2 5.69 -22.71 -4.31
CA ASN A 2 6.27 -22.69 -5.67
C ASN A 2 5.20 -22.36 -6.71
N GLY A 3 5.59 -21.75 -7.82
CA GLY A 3 4.74 -21.55 -9.00
C GLY A 3 5.19 -22.44 -10.15
N VAL A 4 4.26 -22.81 -11.04
CA VAL A 4 4.57 -23.51 -12.29
C VAL A 4 4.22 -22.57 -13.45
N PHE A 5 5.17 -22.36 -14.35
CA PHE A 5 5.04 -21.46 -15.49
C PHE A 5 5.41 -22.19 -16.77
N SER A 6 5.01 -21.64 -17.93
CA SER A 6 5.41 -22.14 -19.24
C SER A 6 6.55 -21.30 -19.81
N THR A 7 7.54 -21.96 -20.40
CA THR A 7 8.53 -21.32 -21.27
C THR A 7 7.92 -20.95 -22.64
N SER A 8 8.66 -20.20 -23.45
CA SER A 8 8.21 -19.75 -24.78
C SER A 8 7.93 -20.89 -25.77
N ASP A 9 8.51 -22.06 -25.55
CA ASP A 9 8.27 -23.30 -26.31
C ASP A 9 7.20 -24.21 -25.68
N GLY A 10 6.54 -23.74 -24.62
CA GLY A 10 5.40 -24.42 -23.98
C GLY A 10 5.78 -25.49 -22.94
N HIS A 11 7.06 -25.68 -22.65
CA HIS A 11 7.47 -26.60 -21.59
C HIS A 11 7.22 -26.00 -20.19
N PRO A 12 6.71 -26.80 -19.23
CA PRO A 12 6.51 -26.32 -17.88
C PRO A 12 7.84 -26.24 -17.12
N PHE A 13 8.00 -25.22 -16.29
CA PHE A 13 9.09 -25.13 -15.32
C PHE A 13 8.57 -24.67 -13.96
N VAL A 14 9.25 -25.10 -12.89
CA VAL A 14 8.92 -24.75 -11.51
C VAL A 14 9.77 -23.55 -11.10
N GLN A 15 9.13 -22.48 -10.68
CA GLN A 15 9.78 -21.36 -10.03
C GLN A 15 9.60 -21.50 -8.50
N PRO A 16 10.69 -21.70 -7.74
CA PRO A 16 10.60 -21.89 -6.31
C PRO A 16 10.25 -20.59 -5.59
N ASN A 17 9.60 -20.70 -4.42
CA ASN A 17 9.39 -19.60 -3.47
C ASN A 17 8.70 -18.34 -4.05
N MET A 18 7.72 -18.54 -4.94
CA MET A 18 6.96 -17.45 -5.57
C MET A 18 6.04 -16.67 -4.62
N ILE A 19 5.49 -17.34 -3.61
CA ILE A 19 4.60 -16.72 -2.63
C ILE A 19 5.07 -17.13 -1.23
N CYS A 20 5.23 -16.16 -0.34
CA CYS A 20 5.45 -16.39 1.08
C CYS A 20 4.14 -16.11 1.83
N LEU A 21 3.78 -16.99 2.77
CA LEU A 21 2.65 -16.81 3.68
C LEU A 21 3.19 -16.75 5.10
N PHE A 22 2.84 -15.72 5.85
CA PHE A 22 3.23 -15.60 7.25
C PHE A 22 2.23 -14.75 8.04
N GLU A 23 2.16 -15.01 9.34
CA GLU A 23 1.41 -14.18 10.28
C GLU A 23 2.30 -13.04 10.77
N CYS A 24 1.74 -11.84 10.80
CA CYS A 24 2.36 -10.65 11.34
C CYS A 24 1.67 -10.24 12.64
N TYR A 25 2.46 -10.11 13.70
CA TYR A 25 2.03 -9.74 15.05
C TYR A 25 2.53 -8.34 15.44
N ALA A 26 2.74 -7.44 14.48
CA ALA A 26 3.55 -6.21 14.61
C ALA A 26 2.97 -5.13 15.55
N SER A 27 2.78 -5.46 16.83
CA SER A 27 2.21 -4.60 17.88
C SER A 27 0.87 -3.94 17.50
N ASP A 28 0.20 -4.47 16.49
CA ASP A 28 -1.07 -3.93 16.04
C ASP A 28 -2.14 -4.24 17.08
N ILE A 29 -2.86 -3.19 17.47
CA ILE A 29 -3.97 -3.27 18.41
C ILE A 29 -5.23 -3.50 17.58
N GLY A 30 -5.91 -4.62 17.79
CA GLY A 30 -7.20 -4.89 17.16
C GLY A 30 -8.25 -3.93 17.67
N TRP A 31 -8.36 -3.83 19.00
CA TRP A 31 -9.11 -2.78 19.67
C TRP A 31 -8.66 -2.66 21.12
N ARG A 32 -8.93 -1.51 21.73
CA ARG A 32 -8.70 -1.27 23.15
C ARG A 32 -9.75 -0.35 23.75
N HIS A 33 -10.02 -0.54 25.03
CA HIS A 33 -10.86 0.34 25.82
C HIS A 33 -10.29 0.53 27.23
N SER A 34 -10.51 1.70 27.81
CA SER A 34 -10.17 1.99 29.20
C SER A 34 -11.22 2.93 29.75
N GLU A 35 -12.01 2.44 30.69
CA GLU A 35 -13.03 3.22 31.39
C GLU A 35 -12.38 3.92 32.58
N ASN A 36 -12.63 5.22 32.70
CA ASN A 36 -12.07 6.06 33.77
C ASN A 36 -13.15 6.82 34.56
N LEU A 37 -14.41 6.77 34.14
CA LEU A 37 -15.53 7.46 34.79
C LEU A 37 -16.17 6.63 35.92
N LEU A 38 -15.88 5.33 35.96
CA LEU A 38 -16.34 4.42 37.01
C LEU A 38 -15.25 4.28 38.08
N ASN A 39 -15.28 5.14 39.09
CA ASN A 39 -14.24 5.28 40.12
C ASN A 39 -13.90 3.99 40.88
N ASP A 40 -14.83 3.04 40.99
CA ASP A 40 -14.65 1.80 41.77
C ASP A 40 -14.22 0.60 40.91
N PHE A 41 -14.09 0.76 39.59
CA PHE A 41 -13.79 -0.34 38.67
C PHE A 41 -12.56 -0.06 37.82
N LEU A 42 -11.58 -0.97 37.85
CA LEU A 42 -10.45 -0.95 36.92
C LEU A 42 -10.80 -1.73 35.64
N ILE A 43 -11.50 -1.08 34.70
CA ILE A 43 -11.88 -1.71 33.42
C ILE A 43 -10.91 -1.25 32.35
N ARG A 44 -10.01 -2.17 31.96
CA ARG A 44 -9.07 -1.98 30.85
C ARG A 44 -9.01 -3.25 30.04
N GLU A 45 -9.14 -3.11 28.74
CA GLU A 45 -9.13 -4.24 27.82
C GLU A 45 -8.37 -3.87 26.56
N THR A 46 -7.53 -4.78 26.08
CA THR A 46 -6.78 -4.62 24.83
C THR A 46 -6.70 -5.98 24.16
N ARG A 47 -7.01 -6.02 22.86
CA ARG A 47 -6.89 -7.23 22.04
C ARG A 47 -5.84 -7.03 20.96
N PRO A 48 -4.89 -7.95 20.81
CA PRO A 48 -3.91 -7.89 19.74
C PRO A 48 -4.58 -8.20 18.40
N LYS A 49 -3.97 -7.71 17.33
CA LYS A 49 -4.33 -8.01 15.95
C LYS A 49 -3.31 -8.96 15.36
N VAL A 50 -3.80 -9.95 14.60
CA VAL A 50 -2.97 -10.86 13.80
C VAL A 50 -3.36 -10.66 12.35
N THR A 51 -2.36 -10.45 11.50
CA THR A 51 -2.57 -10.22 10.06
C THR A 51 -1.89 -11.35 9.29
N LEU A 52 -2.63 -12.04 8.44
CA LEU A 52 -2.04 -12.99 7.49
C LEU A 52 -1.56 -12.21 6.27
N ILE A 53 -0.29 -12.39 5.91
CA ILE A 53 0.31 -11.71 4.76
C ILE A 53 0.65 -12.73 3.69
N ALA A 54 0.14 -12.52 2.48
CA ALA A 54 0.61 -13.17 1.26
C ALA A 54 1.53 -12.22 0.49
N HIS A 55 2.83 -12.51 0.57
CA HIS A 55 3.90 -11.70 0.00
C HIS A 55 4.38 -12.28 -1.32
N MET A 56 4.51 -11.42 -2.33
CA MET A 56 5.05 -11.73 -3.64
C MET A 56 6.05 -10.65 -4.07
N ALA A 57 7.12 -11.06 -4.76
CA ALA A 57 8.07 -10.12 -5.34
C ALA A 57 8.30 -10.44 -6.82
N ALA A 58 8.26 -9.39 -7.64
CA ALA A 58 8.53 -9.47 -9.07
C ALA A 58 9.65 -8.50 -9.44
N SER A 59 10.72 -9.02 -10.04
CA SER A 59 11.81 -8.21 -10.60
C SER A 59 11.57 -7.99 -12.08
N MET A 60 11.52 -6.72 -12.50
CA MET A 60 11.40 -6.33 -13.90
C MET A 60 12.51 -5.35 -14.23
N GLY A 61 13.52 -5.82 -14.97
CA GLY A 61 14.70 -5.03 -15.30
C GLY A 61 15.41 -4.51 -14.05
N ASN A 62 15.45 -3.19 -13.90
CA ASN A 62 16.13 -2.51 -12.79
C ASN A 62 15.27 -2.39 -11.51
N TYR A 63 13.97 -2.67 -11.56
CA TYR A 63 13.06 -2.54 -10.43
C TYR A 63 12.66 -3.87 -9.79
N ASN A 64 12.40 -3.81 -8.49
CA ASN A 64 11.68 -4.83 -7.75
C ASN A 64 10.34 -4.26 -7.28
N TYR A 65 9.25 -4.97 -7.60
CA TYR A 65 7.91 -4.71 -7.09
C TYR A 65 7.58 -5.78 -6.06
N ILE A 66 7.13 -5.35 -4.89
CA ILE A 66 6.74 -6.20 -3.77
C ILE A 66 5.25 -5.96 -3.56
N PHE A 67 4.47 -7.04 -3.51
CA PHE A 67 3.03 -7.01 -3.30
C PHE A 67 2.73 -7.80 -2.04
N ASP A 68 2.18 -7.12 -1.04
CA ASP A 68 1.70 -7.73 0.20
C ASP A 68 0.17 -7.64 0.21
N TRP A 69 -0.49 -8.79 0.14
CA TRP A 69 -1.92 -8.93 0.42
C TRP A 69 -2.09 -9.24 1.90
N GLU A 70 -2.66 -8.30 2.63
CA GLU A 70 -2.87 -8.38 4.07
C GLU A 70 -4.34 -8.70 4.38
N PHE A 71 -4.55 -9.80 5.08
CA PHE A 71 -5.87 -10.24 5.54
C PHE A 71 -5.94 -10.14 7.05
N GLN A 72 -6.91 -9.36 7.54
CA GLN A 72 -7.04 -9.02 8.95
C GLN A 72 -8.29 -9.67 9.54
N THR A 73 -8.25 -10.01 10.83
CA THR A 73 -9.34 -10.72 11.52
C THR A 73 -10.63 -9.93 11.67
N ASP A 74 -10.60 -8.62 11.44
CA ASP A 74 -11.76 -7.72 11.43
C ASP A 74 -12.42 -7.63 10.03
N GLY A 75 -11.91 -8.38 9.05
CA GLY A 75 -12.44 -8.42 7.68
C GLY A 75 -11.77 -7.43 6.73
N LEU A 76 -10.81 -6.61 7.19
CA LEU A 76 -10.07 -5.72 6.31
C LEU A 76 -9.11 -6.51 5.40
N ILE A 77 -9.19 -6.23 4.11
CA ILE A 77 -8.21 -6.67 3.11
C ILE A 77 -7.47 -5.42 2.64
N SER A 78 -6.14 -5.42 2.76
CA SER A 78 -5.29 -4.34 2.28
C SER A 78 -4.26 -4.87 1.30
N VAL A 79 -3.94 -4.07 0.27
CA VAL A 79 -2.86 -4.37 -0.67
C VAL A 79 -1.82 -3.28 -0.54
N LYS A 80 -0.60 -3.67 -0.19
CA LYS A 80 0.55 -2.77 -0.14
C LYS A 80 1.50 -3.09 -1.28
N VAL A 81 1.97 -2.05 -1.95
CA VAL A 81 2.96 -2.16 -3.03
C VAL A 81 4.23 -1.44 -2.62
N GLY A 82 5.33 -2.19 -2.52
CA GLY A 82 6.66 -1.66 -2.31
C GLY A 82 7.45 -1.64 -3.61
N LEU A 83 8.20 -0.55 -3.85
CA LEU A 83 9.16 -0.47 -4.94
C LEU A 83 10.56 -0.34 -4.37
N SER A 84 11.50 -1.08 -4.94
CA SER A 84 12.90 -1.07 -4.52
C SER A 84 13.84 -1.28 -5.71
N ARG A 85 15.13 -1.40 -5.42
CA ARG A 85 16.26 -1.65 -6.33
C ARG A 85 16.81 -0.39 -7.01
N MET A 86 17.24 -0.50 -8.27
CA MET A 86 18.14 0.44 -8.92
C MET A 86 17.36 1.42 -9.77
N LEU A 87 17.72 2.69 -9.69
CA LEU A 87 17.15 3.71 -10.56
C LEU A 87 17.55 3.48 -12.02
N MET A 88 16.64 3.78 -12.93
CA MET A 88 16.99 4.01 -14.32
C MET A 88 17.70 5.35 -14.43
N VAL A 89 18.90 5.36 -14.99
CA VAL A 89 19.77 6.53 -15.00
C VAL A 89 20.14 6.98 -16.41
N LYS A 90 20.39 8.27 -16.55
CA LYS A 90 20.94 8.90 -17.74
C LYS A 90 22.35 9.43 -17.44
N GLY A 91 23.31 9.07 -18.29
CA GLY A 91 24.67 9.62 -18.23
C GLY A 91 24.69 11.12 -18.53
N SER A 92 25.56 11.84 -17.83
CA SER A 92 25.71 13.30 -17.91
C SER A 92 27.18 13.69 -17.84
N SER A 93 27.58 14.80 -18.47
CA SER A 93 28.93 15.37 -18.29
C SER A 93 29.08 16.15 -16.98
N HIS A 94 27.97 16.41 -16.27
CA HIS A 94 27.95 17.18 -15.03
C HIS A 94 28.34 16.32 -13.83
N TRP A 95 29.31 16.77 -13.05
CA TRP A 95 29.65 16.18 -11.75
C TRP A 95 29.13 17.01 -10.57
N SER A 96 28.59 18.21 -10.83
CA SER A 96 27.96 19.06 -9.82
C SER A 96 26.84 19.91 -10.40
N LEU A 97 25.86 20.25 -9.56
CA LEU A 97 24.74 21.13 -9.90
C LEU A 97 25.18 22.53 -10.32
N TYR A 98 26.37 23.00 -9.89
CA TYR A 98 26.94 24.28 -10.30
C TYR A 98 27.29 24.36 -11.79
N GLN A 99 27.46 23.22 -12.45
CA GLN A 99 27.81 23.14 -13.88
C GLN A 99 26.59 23.09 -14.79
N VAL A 100 25.39 22.95 -14.22
CA VAL A 100 24.15 22.81 -14.97
C VAL A 100 23.67 24.21 -15.35
N PRO A 101 23.74 24.61 -16.64
CA PRO A 101 23.44 25.98 -17.05
C PRO A 101 21.97 26.35 -16.85
N ASN A 102 21.09 25.36 -16.96
CA ASN A 102 19.66 25.47 -16.70
C ASN A 102 19.16 24.18 -16.04
N GLN A 103 18.89 24.22 -14.74
CA GLN A 103 18.42 23.06 -13.98
C GLN A 103 17.00 22.64 -14.39
N ASP A 104 16.16 23.58 -14.84
CA ASP A 104 14.78 23.29 -15.27
C ASP A 104 14.73 22.50 -16.58
N ALA A 105 15.82 22.47 -17.35
CA ALA A 105 15.94 21.67 -18.56
C ALA A 105 16.41 20.22 -18.29
N MET A 106 16.70 19.87 -17.04
CA MET A 106 17.16 18.53 -16.68
C MET A 106 16.00 17.53 -16.68
N SER A 107 16.25 16.33 -17.20
CA SER A 107 15.29 15.21 -17.19
C SER A 107 15.08 14.57 -15.81
N GLY A 108 15.65 15.18 -14.76
CA GLY A 108 15.60 14.72 -13.37
C GLY A 108 16.81 15.17 -12.54
N PRO A 109 16.84 14.83 -11.24
CA PRO A 109 17.91 15.23 -10.34
C PRO A 109 19.26 14.56 -10.69
N LEU A 110 20.35 15.30 -10.48
CA LEU A 110 21.70 14.73 -10.45
C LEU A 110 21.86 13.98 -9.12
N ILE A 111 21.93 12.65 -9.15
CA ILE A 111 21.98 11.79 -7.96
C ILE A 111 23.39 11.33 -7.61
N SER A 112 24.32 11.45 -8.56
CA SER A 112 25.75 11.19 -8.40
C SER A 112 26.52 11.88 -9.53
N ASP A 113 27.85 11.90 -9.44
CA ASP A 113 28.71 12.43 -10.49
C ASP A 113 28.39 11.76 -11.82
N ASN A 114 28.09 12.55 -12.84
CA ASN A 114 27.75 12.09 -14.18
C ASN A 114 26.45 11.27 -14.29
N VAL A 115 25.60 11.24 -13.25
CA VAL A 115 24.41 10.38 -13.19
C VAL A 115 23.15 11.17 -12.85
N ILE A 116 22.22 11.24 -13.81
CA ILE A 116 20.89 11.81 -13.64
C ILE A 116 19.89 10.69 -13.37
N GLY A 117 19.12 10.78 -12.28
CA GLY A 117 17.97 9.92 -12.06
C GLY A 117 16.80 10.42 -12.88
N VAL A 118 16.37 9.68 -13.89
CA VAL A 118 15.29 10.12 -14.79
C VAL A 118 13.95 10.05 -14.04
N VAL A 119 13.19 11.14 -14.05
CA VAL A 119 11.86 11.17 -13.43
C VAL A 119 10.88 10.31 -14.24
N HIS A 120 10.13 9.47 -13.55
CA HIS A 120 9.12 8.58 -14.12
C HIS A 120 8.13 8.17 -13.03
N ASP A 121 6.94 7.75 -13.44
CA ASP A 121 5.85 7.40 -12.53
C ASP A 121 5.53 5.89 -12.62
N PRO A 122 5.43 5.19 -11.48
CA PRO A 122 4.85 3.86 -11.42
C PRO A 122 3.32 3.94 -11.26
N PHE A 123 2.57 3.48 -12.26
CA PHE A 123 1.13 3.28 -12.14
C PHE A 123 0.82 1.80 -11.90
N ILE A 124 0.07 1.51 -10.84
CA ILE A 124 -0.38 0.17 -10.50
C ILE A 124 -1.91 0.16 -10.53
N THR A 125 -2.49 -0.87 -11.14
CA THR A 125 -3.94 -1.07 -11.22
C THR A 125 -4.25 -2.49 -10.80
N PHE A 126 -5.31 -2.64 -10.01
CA PHE A 126 -5.81 -3.94 -9.58
C PHE A 126 -7.16 -4.20 -10.25
N HIS A 127 -7.35 -5.45 -10.66
CA HIS A 127 -8.68 -5.96 -10.96
C HIS A 127 -9.23 -6.62 -9.70
N LEU A 128 -10.30 -6.04 -9.14
CA LEU A 128 -10.95 -6.52 -7.92
C LEU A 128 -12.38 -6.93 -8.29
N ASP A 129 -12.58 -8.23 -8.48
CA ASP A 129 -13.89 -8.83 -8.72
C ASP A 129 -14.53 -9.15 -7.36
N MET A 130 -15.41 -8.24 -6.90
CA MET A 130 -15.95 -8.27 -5.55
C MET A 130 -17.39 -8.80 -5.57
N ASP A 131 -17.61 -9.95 -4.93
CA ASP A 131 -18.93 -10.51 -4.66
C ASP A 131 -19.31 -10.25 -3.20
N ILE A 132 -19.79 -9.04 -2.90
CA ILE A 132 -20.21 -8.64 -1.55
C ILE A 132 -21.52 -9.34 -1.18
N ASP A 133 -21.42 -10.44 -0.44
CA ASP A 133 -22.54 -11.33 -0.08
C ASP A 133 -23.31 -11.88 -1.30
N GLY A 134 -22.59 -12.06 -2.42
CA GLY A 134 -23.10 -12.51 -3.71
C GLY A 134 -22.77 -11.57 -4.87
N ALA A 135 -23.05 -12.01 -6.10
CA ALA A 135 -22.63 -11.31 -7.33
C ALA A 135 -23.49 -10.10 -7.73
N ASN A 136 -24.71 -9.98 -7.18
CA ASN A 136 -25.60 -8.86 -7.53
C ASN A 136 -25.30 -7.66 -6.64
N ASN A 137 -24.31 -6.87 -7.01
CA ASN A 137 -23.87 -5.69 -6.26
C ASN A 137 -24.22 -4.38 -6.98
N SER A 138 -24.08 -3.26 -6.27
CA SER A 138 -24.24 -1.91 -6.81
C SER A 138 -23.15 -1.01 -6.28
N PHE A 139 -22.72 -0.04 -7.09
CA PHE A 139 -21.77 0.97 -6.65
C PHE A 139 -22.51 2.13 -5.96
N VAL A 140 -22.16 2.42 -4.72
CA VAL A 140 -22.73 3.52 -3.94
C VAL A 140 -21.66 4.56 -3.67
N ASN A 141 -21.95 5.82 -4.03
CA ASN A 141 -21.10 6.96 -3.72
C ASN A 141 -21.78 7.83 -2.64
N ILE A 142 -21.13 7.98 -1.48
CA ILE A 142 -21.65 8.74 -0.34
C ILE A 142 -20.83 10.03 -0.19
N ASN A 143 -21.48 11.17 -0.38
CA ASN A 143 -20.88 12.48 -0.20
C ASN A 143 -21.26 13.06 1.17
N LEU A 144 -20.26 13.34 2.01
CA LEU A 144 -20.46 14.05 3.27
C LEU A 144 -20.60 15.55 3.00
N VAL A 145 -21.74 16.13 3.36
CA VAL A 145 -22.01 17.56 3.24
C VAL A 145 -22.34 18.14 4.61
N LYS A 146 -22.02 19.42 4.81
CA LYS A 146 -22.40 20.13 6.03
C LYS A 146 -23.91 20.33 6.04
N GLU A 147 -24.57 19.80 7.06
CA GLU A 147 -25.97 20.15 7.36
C GLU A 147 -26.04 21.55 7.99
N GLN A 148 -26.98 22.37 7.53
CA GLN A 148 -27.24 23.69 8.10
C GLN A 148 -28.44 23.60 9.03
N SER A 149 -28.23 23.83 10.32
CA SER A 149 -29.34 23.94 11.29
C SER A 149 -30.10 25.24 11.09
N LEU A 150 -31.42 25.20 11.25
CA LEU A 150 -32.24 26.42 11.22
C LEU A 150 -31.89 27.35 12.40
N PRO A 151 -32.16 28.68 12.30
CA PRO A 151 -31.99 29.60 13.42
C PRO A 151 -32.80 29.14 14.64
N GLY A 152 -32.11 28.84 15.75
CA GLY A 152 -32.73 28.36 16.99
C GLY A 152 -32.72 26.83 17.18
N GLU A 153 -32.31 26.05 16.18
CA GLU A 153 -32.12 24.61 16.33
C GLU A 153 -30.69 24.26 16.74
N SER A 154 -30.55 23.34 17.70
CA SER A 154 -29.24 22.79 18.07
C SER A 154 -28.70 21.91 16.94
N PRO A 155 -27.46 22.12 16.46
CA PRO A 155 -26.82 21.24 15.49
C PRO A 155 -26.45 19.86 16.08
N ARG A 156 -26.52 19.69 17.40
CA ARG A 156 -26.19 18.44 18.11
C ARG A 156 -27.49 17.66 18.38
N LYS A 157 -27.59 16.43 17.85
CA LYS A 157 -28.68 15.48 18.13
C LYS A 157 -28.38 14.50 19.27
N SER A 158 -27.16 14.51 19.82
CA SER A 158 -26.76 13.68 20.95
C SER A 158 -26.33 14.55 22.15
N TYR A 159 -26.58 14.04 23.35
CA TYR A 159 -26.17 14.62 24.64
C TYR A 159 -24.63 14.75 24.72
#